data_AF-A7EMI7-F1
#
_entry.id   AF-A7EMI7-F1
#
_cell.length_a   1.000
_cell.length_b   1.000
_cell.length_c   1.000
_cell.angle_alpha   90.00
_cell.angle_beta   90.00
_cell.angle_gamma   90.00
#
_symmetry.space_group_name_H-M   'P 1'
#
loop_
_entity.id
_entity.type
_entity.pdbx_description
1 polymer ?
#
loop_
_entity_poly.entity_id
_entity_poly.type
_entity_poly.pdbx_seq_one_letter_code
_entity_poly.pdbx_strand_id
1 'polypeptide(L)'
;MATIAIGFATAWFFVVAMFFSINNFDTIVGTVTRVPILELFYQSLGNKSAAILLESLIMATGIGCLIACHTWQSRLCWTFARDGGVPFHKSLAKINVTLDVPLRAHALSATVVSILGLLYLVSTTAFNRFSFPIHLPVTTSITP
;
A
#
# COMPACT_ATOMS: atom_id res chain seq x y z
N MET A 1 2.53 20.60 -4.51
CA MET A 1 2.04 21.30 -3.31
C MET A 1 0.53 21.19 -3.15
N ALA A 2 -0.28 21.49 -4.18
CA ALA A 2 -1.74 21.35 -4.10
C ALA A 2 -2.23 19.94 -3.67
N THR A 3 -1.67 18.86 -4.25
CA THR A 3 -2.06 17.47 -3.90
C THR A 3 -1.80 17.14 -2.43
N ILE A 4 -0.69 17.66 -1.87
CA ILE A 4 -0.33 17.44 -0.46
C ILE A 4 -1.32 18.18 0.44
N ALA A 5 -1.65 19.42 0.11
CA ALA A 5 -2.61 20.22 0.87
C ALA A 5 -4.02 19.61 0.86
N ILE A 6 -4.48 19.16 -0.30
CA ILE A 6 -5.79 18.50 -0.44
C ILE A 6 -5.83 17.19 0.34
N GLY A 7 -4.81 16.34 0.18
CA GLY A 7 -4.73 15.06 0.91
C GLY A 7 -4.65 15.24 2.42
N PHE A 8 -3.90 16.24 2.90
CA PHE A 8 -3.85 16.57 4.32
C PHE A 8 -5.21 17.04 4.84
N ALA A 9 -5.85 17.98 4.16
CA ALA A 9 -7.14 18.52 4.56
C ALA A 9 -8.21 17.42 4.59
N THR A 10 -8.34 16.62 3.53
CA THR A 10 -9.34 15.55 3.46
C THR A 10 -9.10 14.47 4.51
N ALA A 11 -7.85 14.03 4.69
CA ALA A 11 -7.51 13.03 5.71
C ALA A 11 -7.76 13.54 7.13
N TRP A 12 -7.41 14.80 7.41
CA TRP A 12 -7.62 15.42 8.72
C TRP A 12 -9.11 15.42 9.12
N PHE A 13 -9.97 15.98 8.28
CA PHE A 13 -11.40 16.01 8.56
C PHE A 13 -12.02 14.62 8.62
N PHE A 14 -11.59 13.70 7.76
CA PHE A 14 -12.04 12.31 7.77
C PHE A 14 -11.71 11.62 9.10
N VAL A 15 -10.47 11.73 9.58
CA VAL A 15 -10.03 11.10 10.84
C VAL A 15 -10.77 11.70 12.03
N VAL A 16 -10.95 13.02 12.08
CA VAL A 16 -11.70 13.69 13.15
C VAL A 16 -13.15 13.19 13.19
N ALA A 17 -13.83 13.13 12.03
CA ALA A 17 -15.20 12.62 11.94
C ALA A 17 -15.30 11.15 12.40
N MET A 18 -14.32 10.33 12.05
CA MET A 18 -14.27 8.93 12.45
C MET A 18 -14.08 8.77 13.95
N PHE A 19 -13.20 9.54 14.60
CA PHE A 19 -13.03 9.47 16.06
C PHE A 19 -14.31 9.80 16.83
N PHE A 20 -15.09 10.77 16.36
CA PHE A 20 -16.39 11.09 16.99
C PHE A 20 -17.49 10.07 16.69
N SER A 21 -17.32 9.22 15.68
CA SER A 21 -18.31 8.20 15.29
C SER A 21 -18.10 6.85 15.97
N ILE A 22 -16.96 6.64 16.64
CA ILE A 22 -16.65 5.39 17.36
C ILE A 22 -17.52 5.31 18.62
N ASN A 23 -18.30 4.24 18.72
CA ASN A 23 -19.09 3.95 19.91
C ASN A 23 -18.42 2.89 20.80
N ASN A 24 -17.84 1.84 20.21
CA ASN A 24 -17.16 0.78 20.94
C ASN A 24 -15.81 0.47 20.28
N PHE A 25 -14.71 0.77 20.98
CA PHE A 25 -13.36 0.56 20.47
C PHE A 25 -12.95 -0.93 20.49
N ASP A 26 -13.36 -1.67 21.53
CA ASP A 26 -13.01 -3.09 21.67
C ASP A 26 -13.54 -3.96 20.53
N THR A 27 -14.74 -3.64 20.01
CA THR A 27 -15.33 -4.36 18.87
C THR A 27 -14.62 -4.05 17.55
N ILE A 28 -13.98 -2.88 17.41
CA ILE A 28 -13.19 -2.51 16.24
C ILE A 28 -11.84 -3.24 16.24
N VAL A 29 -11.18 -3.31 17.40
CA VAL A 29 -9.87 -3.99 17.56
C VAL A 29 -10.02 -5.51 17.48
N GLY A 30 -11.09 -6.05 18.06
CA GLY A 30 -11.40 -7.48 18.05
C GLY A 30 -12.14 -7.97 16.81
N THR A 31 -12.26 -7.16 15.76
CA THR A 31 -13.14 -7.49 14.63
C THR A 31 -12.71 -8.77 13.90
N VAL A 32 -13.66 -9.69 13.72
CA VAL A 32 -13.44 -11.00 13.09
C VAL A 32 -13.04 -10.87 11.62
N THR A 33 -13.51 -9.81 10.95
CA THR A 33 -13.18 -9.51 9.55
C THR A 33 -11.73 -9.07 9.35
N ARG A 34 -10.98 -8.76 10.42
CA ARG A 34 -9.61 -8.18 10.37
C ARG A 34 -9.51 -6.88 9.57
N VAL A 35 -10.65 -6.23 9.29
CA VAL A 35 -10.74 -4.96 8.57
C VAL A 35 -11.46 -3.95 9.47
N PRO A 36 -10.72 -3.23 10.33
CA PRO A 36 -11.30 -2.32 11.33
C PRO A 36 -12.17 -1.21 10.73
N ILE A 37 -11.82 -0.74 9.52
CA ILE A 37 -12.55 0.34 8.84
C ILE A 37 -13.98 -0.07 8.45
N LEU A 38 -14.20 -1.35 8.13
CA LEU A 38 -15.53 -1.85 7.78
C LEU A 38 -16.46 -1.86 9.00
N GLU A 39 -15.94 -2.26 10.17
CA GLU A 39 -16.67 -2.23 11.43
C GLU A 39 -16.98 -0.79 11.86
N LEU A 40 -16.04 0.13 11.63
CA LEU A 40 -16.22 1.55 11.87
C LEU A 40 -17.38 2.14 11.04
N PHE A 41 -17.46 1.81 9.75
CA PHE A 41 -18.60 2.23 8.92
C PHE A 41 -19.89 1.56 9.34
N TYR A 42 -19.85 0.33 9.83
CA TYR A 42 -21.04 -0.32 10.35
C TYR A 42 -21.56 0.37 11.62
N GLN A 43 -20.66 0.74 12.54
CA GLN A 43 -21.01 1.46 13.76
C GLN A 43 -21.54 2.88 13.50
N SER A 44 -21.01 3.58 12.50
CA SER A 44 -21.44 4.95 12.18
C SER A 44 -22.79 5.01 11.47
N LEU A 45 -23.10 4.01 10.63
CA LEU A 45 -24.29 4.01 9.77
C LEU A 45 -25.43 3.12 10.28
N GLY A 46 -25.14 2.14 11.15
CA GLY A 46 -26.13 1.18 11.68
C GLY A 46 -26.70 0.21 10.64
N ASN A 47 -26.22 0.24 9.39
CA ASN A 47 -26.70 -0.60 8.29
C ASN A 47 -25.55 -1.29 7.55
N LYS A 48 -25.66 -2.61 7.41
CA LYS A 48 -24.65 -3.46 6.73
C LYS A 48 -24.48 -3.13 5.26
N SER A 49 -25.57 -2.86 4.53
CA SER A 49 -25.48 -2.62 3.08
C SER A 49 -24.76 -1.32 2.76
N ALA A 50 -25.02 -0.29 3.56
CA ALA A 50 -24.40 1.02 3.38
C ALA A 50 -22.93 1.03 3.82
N ALA A 51 -22.56 0.26 4.86
CA ALA A 51 -21.15 0.06 5.23
C ALA A 51 -20.34 -0.65 4.12
N ILE A 52 -20.90 -1.71 3.52
CA ILE A 52 -20.25 -2.43 2.42
C ILE A 52 -20.09 -1.54 1.19
N LEU A 53 -21.08 -0.70 0.88
CA LEU A 53 -21.02 0.26 -0.22
C LEU A 53 -19.86 1.25 -0.03
N LEU A 54 -19.73 1.86 1.15
CA LEU A 54 -18.62 2.77 1.44
C LEU A 54 -17.25 2.08 1.32
N GLU A 55 -17.13 0.86 1.85
CA GLU A 55 -15.90 0.07 1.74
C GLU A 55 -15.55 -0.24 0.28
N SER A 56 -16.55 -0.57 -0.55
CA SER A 56 -16.34 -0.84 -1.98
C SER A 56 -15.80 0.38 -2.75
N LEU A 57 -16.19 1.59 -2.37
CA LEU A 57 -15.68 2.82 -2.98
C LEU A 57 -14.20 3.05 -2.61
N ILE A 58 -13.82 2.73 -1.38
CA ILE A 58 -12.42 2.78 -0.93
C ILE A 58 -11.61 1.74 -1.70
N MET A 59 -12.14 0.53 -1.84
CA MET A 59 -11.49 -0.54 -2.60
C MET A 59 -11.29 -0.16 -4.07
N ALA A 60 -12.31 0.43 -4.72
CA ALA A 60 -12.21 0.93 -6.09
C ALA A 60 -11.11 1.99 -6.25
N THR A 61 -11.02 2.92 -5.30
CA THR A 61 -9.95 3.94 -5.26
C THR A 61 -8.57 3.29 -5.05
N GLY A 62 -8.50 2.26 -4.19
CA GLY A 62 -7.30 1.46 -3.96
C GLY A 62 -6.77 0.80 -5.24
N ILE A 63 -7.65 0.22 -6.05
CA ILE A 63 -7.27 -0.36 -7.36
C ILE A 63 -6.67 0.70 -8.28
N GLY A 64 -7.28 1.88 -8.35
CA GLY A 64 -6.75 3.00 -9.14
C GLY A 64 -5.34 3.44 -8.69
N CYS A 65 -5.13 3.52 -7.37
CA CYS A 65 -3.82 3.82 -6.78
C CYS A 65 -2.78 2.74 -7.14
N LEU A 66 -3.15 1.46 -7.07
CA LEU A 66 -2.26 0.35 -7.42
C LEU A 66 -1.79 0.45 -8.88
N ILE A 67 -2.69 0.72 -9.83
CA ILE A 67 -2.35 0.87 -11.25
C ILE A 67 -1.38 2.05 -11.45
N ALA A 68 -1.62 3.18 -10.77
CA ALA A 68 -0.73 4.34 -10.81
C ALA A 68 0.67 4.00 -10.26
N CYS A 69 0.74 3.27 -9.14
CA CYS A 69 2.00 2.79 -8.56
C CYS A 69 2.76 1.83 -9.50
N HIS A 70 2.07 0.93 -10.20
CA HIS A 70 2.67 0.05 -11.22
C HIS A 70 3.21 0.81 -12.44
N THR A 71 2.52 1.87 -12.82
CA THR A 71 2.96 2.75 -13.90
C THR A 71 4.20 3.56 -13.49
N TRP A 72 4.21 4.09 -12.25
CA TRP A 72 5.33 4.85 -11.72
C TRP A 72 6.59 3.98 -11.56
N GLN A 73 6.48 2.81 -10.94
CA GLN A 73 7.62 1.92 -10.71
C GLN A 73 8.28 1.45 -12.01
N SER A 74 7.48 1.17 -13.06
CA SER A 74 8.01 0.71 -14.35
C SER A 74 8.81 1.82 -15.05
N ARG A 75 8.33 3.06 -14.97
CA ARG A 75 9.05 4.24 -15.48
C ARG A 75 10.36 4.48 -14.73
N LEU A 76 10.36 4.39 -13.40
CA LEU A 76 11.57 4.52 -12.58
C LEU A 76 12.60 3.43 -12.91
N CYS A 77 12.17 2.17 -12.98
CA CYS A 77 13.07 1.06 -13.30
C CYS A 77 13.67 1.24 -14.72
N TRP A 78 12.86 1.70 -15.68
CA TRP A 78 13.32 1.98 -17.02
C TRP A 78 14.34 3.14 -17.07
N THR A 79 14.13 4.23 -16.33
CA THR A 79 15.12 5.32 -16.26
C THR A 79 16.43 4.86 -15.62
N PHE A 80 16.37 4.06 -14.56
CA PHE A 80 17.59 3.46 -13.97
C PHE A 80 18.31 2.53 -14.94
N ALA A 81 17.57 1.76 -15.75
CA ALA A 81 18.15 0.94 -16.81
C ALA A 81 18.76 1.78 -17.94
N ARG A 82 18.18 2.94 -18.28
CA ARG A 82 18.79 3.84 -19.26
C ARG A 82 20.13 4.39 -18.77
N ASP A 83 20.23 4.67 -17.47
CA ASP A 83 21.42 5.26 -16.85
C ASP A 83 22.48 4.19 -16.48
N GLY A 84 22.28 2.92 -16.87
CA GLY A 84 23.22 1.83 -16.65
C GLY A 84 23.24 1.25 -15.23
N GLY A 85 22.28 1.62 -14.39
CA GLY A 85 22.26 1.29 -12.95
C GLY A 85 21.81 -0.14 -12.58
N VAL A 86 21.46 -0.99 -13.56
CA VAL A 86 20.97 -2.37 -13.32
C VAL A 86 21.67 -3.39 -14.22
N PRO A 87 21.86 -4.64 -13.75
CA PRO A 87 22.40 -5.71 -14.60
C PRO A 87 21.50 -5.92 -15.82
N PHE A 88 22.10 -6.12 -17.01
CA PHE A 88 21.38 -6.21 -18.29
C PHE A 88 20.63 -4.93 -18.72
N HIS A 89 21.08 -3.76 -18.28
CA HIS A 89 20.53 -2.43 -18.61
C HIS A 89 20.12 -2.24 -20.08
N LYS A 90 20.92 -2.69 -21.05
CA LYS A 90 20.62 -2.59 -22.50
C LYS A 90 19.34 -3.32 -22.92
N SER A 91 19.04 -4.43 -22.26
CA SER A 91 17.85 -5.25 -22.52
C SER A 91 16.61 -4.69 -21.82
N LEU A 92 16.79 -4.13 -20.63
CA LEU A 92 15.73 -3.58 -19.77
C LEU A 92 15.30 -2.17 -20.19
N ALA A 93 16.22 -1.39 -20.78
CA ALA A 93 15.93 -0.07 -21.34
C ALA A 93 15.15 -0.13 -22.68
N LYS A 94 14.93 -1.32 -23.25
CA LYS A 94 14.20 -1.48 -24.51
C LYS A 94 12.68 -1.39 -24.27
N ILE A 95 12.04 -0.40 -24.89
CA ILE A 95 10.59 -0.21 -24.87
C ILE A 95 9.95 -1.15 -25.91
N ASN A 96 8.80 -1.73 -25.58
CA ASN A 96 8.02 -2.51 -26.55
C ASN A 96 7.19 -1.56 -27.42
N VAL A 97 7.35 -1.63 -28.75
CA VAL A 97 6.73 -0.69 -29.70
C VAL A 97 5.20 -0.82 -29.79
N THR A 98 4.66 -2.01 -29.48
CA THR A 98 3.22 -2.28 -29.62
C THR A 98 2.40 -1.79 -28.44
N LEU A 99 3.01 -1.73 -27.25
CA LEU A 99 2.34 -1.32 -26.00
C LEU A 99 2.86 0.02 -25.48
N ASP A 100 3.99 0.50 -25.99
CA ASP A 100 4.73 1.70 -25.54
C ASP A 100 5.07 1.69 -24.04
N VAL A 101 5.17 0.50 -23.44
CA VAL A 101 5.48 0.28 -22.02
C VAL A 101 6.76 -0.55 -21.88
N PRO A 102 7.67 -0.23 -20.94
CA PRO A 102 8.87 -1.03 -20.67
C PRO A 102 8.54 -2.31 -19.89
N LEU A 103 7.95 -3.30 -20.55
CA LEU A 103 7.48 -4.56 -19.95
C LEU A 103 8.60 -5.33 -19.23
N ARG A 104 9.82 -5.31 -19.77
CA ARG A 104 10.96 -6.03 -19.19
C ARG A 104 11.45 -5.38 -17.89
N ALA A 105 11.46 -4.05 -17.84
CA ALA A 105 11.76 -3.31 -16.61
C ALA A 105 10.65 -3.53 -15.55
N HIS A 106 9.40 -3.54 -15.98
CA HIS A 106 8.26 -3.84 -15.10
C HIS A 106 8.33 -5.27 -14.52
N ALA A 107 8.65 -6.28 -15.34
CA ALA A 107 8.80 -7.65 -14.87
C ALA A 107 9.91 -7.77 -13.82
N LEU A 108 11.05 -7.11 -14.03
CA LEU A 108 12.14 -7.08 -13.05
C LEU A 108 11.69 -6.45 -11.73
N SER A 109 11.04 -5.28 -11.76
CA SER A 109 10.57 -4.62 -10.54
C SER A 109 9.53 -5.47 -9.81
N ALA A 110 8.61 -6.09 -10.57
CA ALA A 110 7.62 -7.02 -10.01
C ALA A 110 8.27 -8.25 -9.38
N THR A 111 9.30 -8.84 -9.99
CA THR A 111 10.04 -9.97 -9.41
C THR A 111 10.68 -9.59 -8.09
N VAL A 112 11.33 -8.42 -7.99
CA VAL A 112 11.94 -7.96 -6.74
C VAL A 112 10.87 -7.76 -5.65
N VAL A 113 9.75 -7.13 -5.99
CA VAL A 113 8.62 -6.94 -5.06
C VAL A 113 8.05 -8.29 -4.61
N SER A 114 7.90 -9.26 -5.52
CA SER A 114 7.44 -10.62 -5.18
C SER A 114 8.39 -11.35 -4.24
N ILE A 115 9.71 -11.22 -4.43
CA ILE A 115 10.71 -11.80 -3.51
C ILE A 115 10.59 -11.17 -2.12
N LEU A 116 10.40 -9.85 -2.05
CA LEU A 116 10.17 -9.15 -0.77
C LEU A 116 8.84 -9.58 -0.12
N GLY A 117 7.81 -9.83 -0.91
CA GLY A 117 6.54 -10.39 -0.43
C GLY A 117 6.69 -11.82 0.12
N LEU A 118 7.48 -12.66 -0.54
CA LEU A 118 7.83 -13.99 -0.02
C LEU A 118 8.64 -13.91 1.28
N LEU A 119 9.54 -12.93 1.38
CA LEU A 119 10.27 -12.68 2.63
C LEU A 119 9.34 -12.33 3.78
N TYR A 120 8.27 -11.55 3.53
CA TYR A 120 7.27 -11.25 4.55
C TYR A 120 6.55 -12.50 5.07
N LEU A 121 6.25 -13.47 4.20
CA LEU A 121 5.64 -14.75 4.62
C LEU A 121 6.58 -15.60 5.48
N VAL A 122 7.88 -15.52 5.25
CA VAL A 122 8.90 -16.29 6.01
C VAL A 122 9.29 -15.58 7.31
N SER A 123 9.47 -14.26 7.27
CA SER A 123 9.92 -13.47 8.41
C SER A 123 9.40 -12.03 8.34
N THR A 124 8.40 -11.75 9.19
CA THR A 124 7.90 -10.39 9.41
C THR A 124 8.97 -9.49 10.04
N THR A 125 9.85 -10.03 10.88
CA THR A 125 10.96 -9.28 11.49
C THR A 125 11.97 -8.79 10.47
N ALA A 126 12.40 -9.64 9.53
CA ALA A 126 13.35 -9.26 8.49
C ALA A 126 12.77 -8.20 7.55
N PHE A 127 11.50 -8.38 7.14
CA PHE A 127 10.80 -7.42 6.31
C PHE A 127 10.62 -6.05 6.99
N ASN A 128 10.21 -6.04 8.26
CA ASN A 128 10.02 -4.79 9.01
C ASN A 128 11.32 -3.98 9.17
N ARG A 129 12.48 -4.66 9.33
CA ARG A 129 13.78 -3.98 9.37
C ARG A 129 14.22 -3.39 8.04
N PHE A 130 13.85 -4.01 6.93
CA PHE A 130 14.09 -3.45 5.60
C PHE A 130 13.22 -2.20 5.36
N SER A 131 11.94 -2.26 5.76
CA SER A 131 10.98 -1.15 5.58
C SER A 131 11.27 0.06 6.46
N PHE A 132 11.73 -0.16 7.70
CA PHE A 132 12.05 0.90 8.66
C PHE A 132 13.51 0.78 9.09
N PRO A 133 14.46 1.31 8.31
CA PRO A 133 15.89 1.19 8.61
C PRO A 133 16.33 2.06 9.81
N ILE A 134 15.45 2.90 10.37
CA ILE A 134 15.74 3.66 11.59
C ILE A 134 15.54 2.76 12.82
N HIS A 135 16.68 2.54 13.46
CA HIS A 135 16.94 1.77 14.66
C HIS A 135 15.94 2.11 15.80
N LEU A 136 14.89 1.31 15.94
CA LEU A 136 14.30 1.06 17.25
C LEU A 136 14.54 -0.40 17.59
N PRO A 137 15.35 -0.72 18.63
CA PRO A 137 15.38 -2.05 19.20
C PRO A 137 14.05 -2.27 19.92
N VAL A 138 12.98 -2.56 19.17
CA VAL A 138 11.69 -2.94 19.74
C VAL A 138 11.78 -4.43 20.09
N THR A 139 12.28 -4.65 21.30
CA THR A 139 11.77 -5.60 22.29
C THR A 139 11.58 -7.04 21.82
N THR A 140 12.64 -7.84 21.94
CA THR A 140 12.56 -9.29 22.21
C THR A 140 12.24 -9.57 23.69
N SER A 141 11.47 -8.72 24.37
CA SER A 141 11.23 -8.80 25.82
C SER A 141 9.76 -8.80 26.21
N ILE A 142 8.84 -9.17 25.31
CA ILE A 142 7.43 -9.33 25.68
C ILE A 142 6.80 -10.53 24.96
N THR A 143 7.09 -11.72 25.47
CA THR A 143 6.06 -12.69 25.87
C THR A 143 6.62 -13.48 27.08
N PRO A 144 5.77 -13.83 28.06
CA PRO A 144 6.17 -14.46 29.33
C PRO A 144 6.88 -15.81 29.16
#